data_AF-A0A2U3K916-F1
#
_entry.id   AF-A0A2U3K916-F1
#
_cell.length_a   1.000
_cell.length_b   1.000
_cell.length_c   1.000
_cell.angle_alpha   90.00
_cell.angle_beta   90.00
_cell.angle_gamma   90.00
#
_symmetry.space_group_name_H-M   'P 1'
#
loop_
_entity.id
_entity.type
_entity.pdbx_description
1 polymer ?
#
loop_
_entity_poly.entity_id
_entity_poly.type
_entity_poly.pdbx_seq_one_letter_code
_entity_poly.pdbx_strand_id
1 'polypeptide(L)'
;MGWQWDVPDGQMRMDMPIATDHGTTITGLVRGNFILNEKSATAPLADRNHKAYPVANRADPESFMTVRDRVPDAPQRIARARWHFVDDNTVALDGSFEPGRIYDVVYRGRDPRVVGVGLAGTRDLISFLKHTSTEANPVHGVQFAYGWGVSQSGRLLRHFLYEGFNEDEQGRQVFDGVIDEVGGAGRGSFNHRFAQASRDAEEFFNILYPVDMFPFTDGPETDPETGQTDALLARAEARHVSPKIFHVLSNSEYFNRAGSLIHTDPAGQRDIELPPNTRIYAVASVPHYAGPFPPVKVNGTAAPLNPLTRVPIMRALLRAMDAWVVEGSAPPSSRYPRISDGTLTPVASAGWPKIPGLRLPPPMLITYRLDFGPDWKRGIVGFEPPHIGKAFVGLVPAVDQDGNARAGIRVPAIQVPIATFAGWNYRSREIGSPDQFDGEAGSIYPFARTLSEKAATGDSRNSIEERYSSRDQFLGKTIMAARQLVADGFVLAVDIPDVVDQAMTQYDWATRSPASDHR
;
A
#
# COMPACT_ATOMS: atom_id res chain seq x y z
N MET A 1 -14.17 8.04 -15.38
CA MET A 1 -15.30 7.33 -14.74
C MET A 1 -14.92 7.07 -13.30
N GLY A 2 -15.77 7.41 -12.33
CA GLY A 2 -15.56 6.95 -10.96
C GLY A 2 -15.89 5.46 -10.89
N TRP A 3 -15.19 4.69 -10.06
CA TRP A 3 -15.35 3.22 -9.95
C TRP A 3 -15.90 2.79 -8.57
N GLN A 4 -16.12 3.73 -7.65
CA GLN A 4 -16.68 3.50 -6.32
C GLN A 4 -17.83 4.48 -6.01
N TRP A 5 -18.70 4.13 -5.06
CA TRP A 5 -19.96 4.84 -4.79
C TRP A 5 -19.89 5.78 -3.57
N ASP A 6 -18.99 5.50 -2.64
CA ASP A 6 -18.97 6.01 -1.28
C ASP A 6 -18.00 7.17 -1.06
N VAL A 7 -17.38 7.69 -2.12
CA VAL A 7 -16.58 8.92 -2.00
C VAL A 7 -17.44 10.11 -1.55
N PRO A 8 -16.81 11.09 -0.86
CA PRO A 8 -17.46 12.35 -0.50
C PRO A 8 -18.11 13.05 -1.69
N ASP A 9 -19.09 13.90 -1.42
CA ASP A 9 -19.70 14.73 -2.46
C ASP A 9 -18.67 15.67 -3.10
N GLY A 10 -18.84 15.97 -4.39
CA GLY A 10 -17.87 16.73 -5.20
C GLY A 10 -16.76 15.88 -5.84
N GLN A 11 -16.68 14.58 -5.51
CA GLN A 11 -15.77 13.63 -6.16
C GLN A 11 -16.44 12.86 -7.29
N MET A 12 -15.66 12.34 -8.24
CA MET A 12 -16.16 11.47 -9.31
C MET A 12 -16.53 10.10 -8.73
N ARG A 13 -17.82 9.74 -8.78
CA ARG A 13 -18.36 8.48 -8.25
C ARG A 13 -19.15 7.69 -9.29
N MET A 14 -19.34 6.41 -9.03
CA MET A 14 -20.32 5.58 -9.75
C MET A 14 -21.61 5.53 -8.95
N ASP A 15 -22.76 5.74 -9.62
CA ASP A 15 -24.05 5.47 -9.01
C ASP A 15 -24.32 3.96 -9.08
N MET A 16 -24.01 3.27 -7.99
CA MET A 16 -24.15 1.82 -7.90
C MET A 16 -25.56 1.45 -7.40
N PRO A 17 -26.24 0.49 -8.03
CA PRO A 17 -27.58 0.10 -7.60
C PRO A 17 -27.56 -0.50 -6.20
N ILE A 18 -28.66 -0.31 -5.48
CA ILE A 18 -28.93 -0.97 -4.20
C ILE A 18 -29.49 -2.35 -4.50
N ALA A 19 -28.86 -3.40 -3.98
CA ALA A 19 -29.37 -4.76 -4.11
C ALA A 19 -30.58 -4.98 -3.19
N THR A 20 -31.61 -5.66 -3.69
CA THR A 20 -32.81 -6.04 -2.95
C THR A 20 -33.07 -7.54 -3.08
N ASP A 21 -33.74 -8.12 -2.09
CA ASP A 21 -34.26 -9.47 -2.13
C ASP A 21 -35.73 -9.42 -2.57
N HIS A 22 -35.97 -9.60 -3.87
CA HIS A 22 -37.30 -9.49 -4.49
C HIS A 22 -38.05 -8.20 -4.11
N GLY A 23 -37.35 -7.06 -4.10
CA GLY A 23 -37.89 -5.75 -3.72
C GLY A 23 -37.82 -5.43 -2.22
N THR A 24 -37.38 -6.37 -1.38
CA THR A 24 -37.16 -6.14 0.06
C THR A 24 -35.73 -5.68 0.33
N THR A 25 -35.56 -4.72 1.24
CA THR A 25 -34.23 -4.26 1.69
C THR A 25 -33.41 -5.41 2.26
N ILE A 26 -32.19 -5.57 1.76
CA ILE A 26 -31.21 -6.50 2.31
C ILE A 26 -30.53 -5.85 3.53
N THR A 27 -30.40 -6.61 4.62
CA THR A 27 -29.57 -6.24 5.77
C THR A 27 -28.44 -7.25 5.99
N GLY A 28 -27.38 -6.85 6.67
CA GLY A 28 -26.27 -7.73 7.02
C GLY A 28 -25.28 -7.06 7.96
N LEU A 29 -24.28 -7.81 8.42
CA LEU A 29 -23.26 -7.28 9.31
C LEU A 29 -22.36 -6.29 8.56
N VAL A 30 -22.09 -5.16 9.22
CA VAL A 30 -21.11 -4.15 8.82
C VAL A 30 -20.26 -3.85 10.04
N ARG A 31 -18.95 -3.72 9.83
CA ARG A 31 -18.01 -3.26 10.85
C ARG A 31 -17.52 -1.87 10.49
N GLY A 32 -17.65 -0.94 11.43
CA GLY A 32 -16.93 0.33 11.43
C GLY A 32 -15.67 0.18 12.27
N ASN A 33 -14.50 0.37 11.67
CA ASN A 33 -13.21 0.36 12.36
C ASN A 33 -12.60 1.76 12.27
N PHE A 34 -12.14 2.30 13.40
CA PHE A 34 -11.49 3.60 13.44
C PHE A 34 -10.49 3.70 14.59
N ILE A 35 -9.44 4.50 14.34
CA ILE A 35 -8.40 4.88 15.28
C ILE A 35 -8.29 6.40 15.17
N LEU A 36 -8.67 7.12 16.22
CA LEU A 36 -8.67 8.57 16.20
C LEU A 36 -7.28 9.12 16.58
N ASN A 37 -6.93 10.27 16.02
CA ASN A 37 -5.69 10.98 16.37
C ASN A 37 -5.92 12.01 17.48
N GLU A 38 -7.17 12.28 17.84
CA GLU A 38 -7.56 13.21 18.90
C GLU A 38 -8.76 12.69 19.67
N LYS A 39 -8.98 13.23 20.87
CA LYS A 39 -10.17 12.90 21.65
C LYS A 39 -11.40 13.45 20.94
N SER A 40 -12.38 12.58 20.73
CA SER A 40 -13.65 12.98 20.12
C SER A 40 -14.82 12.28 20.79
N ALA A 41 -15.95 12.98 20.95
CA ALA A 41 -17.19 12.36 21.41
C ALA A 41 -17.82 11.44 20.35
N THR A 42 -17.50 11.65 19.07
CA THR A 42 -18.09 10.94 17.94
C THR A 42 -17.03 10.38 16.99
N ALA A 43 -17.41 9.36 16.23
CA ALA A 43 -16.60 8.79 15.17
C ALA A 43 -17.47 8.38 13.97
N PRO A 44 -16.95 8.47 12.73
CA PRO A 44 -17.63 7.94 11.56
C PRO A 44 -17.61 6.40 11.57
N LEU A 45 -18.67 5.78 11.08
CA LEU A 45 -18.74 4.32 10.86
C LEU A 45 -17.99 3.90 9.58
N ALA A 46 -17.90 4.80 8.60
CA ALA A 46 -17.14 4.60 7.39
C ALA A 46 -15.64 4.86 7.59
N ASP A 47 -14.84 4.38 6.64
CA ASP A 47 -13.44 4.74 6.54
C ASP A 47 -13.25 6.21 6.16
N ARG A 48 -12.35 6.89 6.86
CA ARG A 48 -11.96 8.28 6.60
C ARG A 48 -13.21 9.18 6.50
N ASN A 49 -13.44 9.80 5.34
CA ASN A 49 -14.59 10.66 5.05
C ASN A 49 -15.59 10.04 4.07
N HIS A 50 -15.53 8.73 3.83
CA HIS A 50 -16.42 8.03 2.91
C HIS A 50 -17.84 7.87 3.50
N LYS A 51 -18.79 7.45 2.67
CA LYS A 51 -20.17 7.17 3.05
C LYS A 51 -20.25 5.80 3.71
N ALA A 52 -20.92 5.73 4.87
CA ALA A 52 -21.16 4.46 5.55
C ALA A 52 -22.35 3.73 4.90
N TYR A 53 -22.44 2.43 5.15
CA TYR A 53 -23.71 1.74 4.98
C TYR A 53 -24.64 2.13 6.12
N PRO A 54 -25.87 2.60 5.82
CA PRO A 54 -26.78 3.07 6.85
C PRO A 54 -27.08 2.00 7.90
N VAL A 55 -27.13 2.41 9.16
CA VAL A 55 -27.59 1.54 10.26
C VAL A 55 -29.07 1.16 10.02
N ALA A 56 -29.39 -0.13 10.06
CA ALA A 56 -30.75 -0.63 9.82
C ALA A 56 -31.68 -0.35 11.01
N ASN A 57 -31.20 -0.54 12.24
CA ASN A 57 -31.92 -0.25 13.48
C ASN A 57 -30.94 0.26 14.54
N ARG A 58 -31.05 1.54 14.93
CA ARG A 58 -30.16 2.17 15.91
C ARG A 58 -30.32 1.61 17.33
N ALA A 59 -31.44 0.95 17.62
CA ALA A 59 -31.72 0.32 18.92
C ALA A 59 -31.45 -1.20 18.92
N ASP A 60 -30.86 -1.75 17.84
CA ASP A 60 -30.58 -3.19 17.74
C ASP A 60 -29.71 -3.67 18.92
N PRO A 61 -30.21 -4.61 19.77
CA PRO A 61 -29.45 -5.11 20.92
C PRO A 61 -28.24 -5.96 20.51
N GLU A 62 -28.20 -6.48 19.28
CA GLU A 62 -27.08 -7.25 18.76
C GLU A 62 -25.90 -6.34 18.35
N SER A 63 -26.14 -5.03 18.21
CA SER A 63 -25.08 -4.05 17.91
C SER A 63 -24.17 -3.77 19.10
N PHE A 64 -22.93 -3.40 18.80
CA PHE A 64 -21.82 -4.00 19.53
C PHE A 64 -20.55 -3.17 19.31
N MET A 65 -19.89 -2.73 20.38
CA MET A 65 -18.66 -1.95 20.30
C MET A 65 -17.55 -2.59 21.14
N THR A 66 -16.34 -2.65 20.59
CA THR A 66 -15.14 -3.10 21.29
C THR A 66 -13.99 -2.12 21.18
N VAL A 67 -13.07 -2.17 22.14
CA VAL A 67 -11.82 -1.40 22.13
C VAL A 67 -10.63 -2.30 22.48
N ARG A 68 -9.47 -2.03 21.86
CA ARG A 68 -8.17 -2.63 22.19
C ARG A 68 -7.03 -1.68 21.87
N ASP A 69 -5.85 -1.96 22.41
CA ASP A 69 -4.68 -1.09 22.20
C ASP A 69 -3.83 -1.57 21.01
N ARG A 70 -3.72 -2.89 20.80
CA ARG A 70 -3.01 -3.48 19.66
C ARG A 70 -3.86 -4.55 18.97
N VAL A 71 -3.56 -4.81 17.69
CA VAL A 71 -4.25 -5.82 16.88
C VAL A 71 -4.35 -7.21 17.53
N PRO A 72 -3.27 -7.80 18.10
CA PRO A 72 -3.35 -9.13 18.71
C PRO A 72 -4.01 -9.15 20.09
N ASP A 73 -4.27 -7.98 20.70
CA ASP A 73 -4.88 -7.93 22.03
C ASP A 73 -6.35 -8.37 21.96
N ALA A 74 -6.81 -9.07 23.00
CA ALA A 74 -8.21 -9.46 23.11
C ALA A 74 -9.11 -8.21 23.20
N PRO A 75 -10.13 -8.07 22.33
CA PRO A 75 -11.00 -6.91 22.33
C PRO A 75 -11.83 -6.83 23.62
N GLN A 76 -11.91 -5.64 24.22
CA GLN A 76 -12.73 -5.36 25.39
C GLN A 76 -14.09 -4.82 24.95
N ARG A 77 -15.18 -5.44 25.43
CA ARG A 77 -16.54 -4.98 25.14
C ARG A 77 -16.83 -3.66 25.87
N ILE A 78 -17.33 -2.68 25.14
CA ILE A 78 -17.90 -1.46 25.73
C ILE A 78 -19.39 -1.70 25.98
N ALA A 79 -19.83 -1.47 27.22
CA ALA A 79 -21.21 -1.64 27.63
C ALA A 79 -22.15 -0.83 26.74
N ARG A 80 -23.26 -1.43 26.30
CA ARG A 80 -24.21 -0.81 25.36
C ARG A 80 -24.74 0.55 25.84
N ALA A 81 -24.94 0.71 27.14
CA ALA A 81 -25.42 1.95 27.74
C ALA A 81 -24.44 3.13 27.61
N ARG A 82 -23.16 2.89 27.29
CA ARG A 82 -22.13 3.93 27.17
C ARG A 82 -22.00 4.50 25.76
N TRP A 83 -22.68 3.95 24.76
CA TRP A 83 -22.51 4.40 23.38
C TRP A 83 -23.82 4.28 22.60
N HIS A 84 -23.99 5.12 21.59
CA HIS A 84 -25.20 5.11 20.75
C HIS A 84 -24.88 5.60 19.32
N PHE A 85 -25.75 5.23 18.37
CA PHE A 85 -25.72 5.80 17.03
C PHE A 85 -26.36 7.19 17.07
N VAL A 86 -25.61 8.20 16.66
CA VAL A 86 -26.11 9.59 16.55
C VAL A 86 -27.03 9.70 15.34
N ASP A 87 -26.57 9.12 14.23
CA ASP A 87 -27.30 9.01 12.97
C ASP A 87 -26.97 7.67 12.29
N ASP A 88 -27.30 7.53 11.00
CA ASP A 88 -27.07 6.28 10.25
C ASP A 88 -25.59 6.06 9.87
N ASN A 89 -24.70 7.02 10.14
CA ASN A 89 -23.28 7.02 9.74
C ASN A 89 -22.31 7.31 10.89
N THR A 90 -22.80 7.73 12.05
CA THR A 90 -21.99 8.26 13.15
C THR A 90 -22.33 7.58 14.48
N VAL A 91 -21.30 7.26 15.26
CA VAL A 91 -21.41 6.70 16.61
C VAL A 91 -20.85 7.65 17.66
N ALA A 92 -21.43 7.67 18.85
CA ALA A 92 -20.97 8.44 20.00
C ALA A 92 -20.62 7.53 21.19
N LEU A 93 -19.65 7.96 22.01
CA LEU A 93 -19.22 7.28 23.23
C LEU A 93 -19.21 8.25 24.42
N ASP A 94 -19.83 7.83 25.52
CA ASP A 94 -19.83 8.54 26.79
C ASP A 94 -18.39 8.61 27.36
N GLY A 95 -17.90 9.83 27.55
CA GLY A 95 -16.55 10.10 28.01
C GLY A 95 -15.50 10.20 26.89
N SER A 96 -15.91 10.21 25.62
CA SER A 96 -15.08 10.31 24.40
C SER A 96 -14.26 9.07 24.02
N PHE A 97 -13.96 8.96 22.74
CA PHE A 97 -12.97 8.05 22.18
C PHE A 97 -11.56 8.56 22.46
N GLU A 98 -10.69 7.68 22.95
CA GLU A 98 -9.29 7.97 23.23
C GLU A 98 -8.40 7.80 21.97
N PRO A 99 -7.43 8.71 21.72
CA PRO A 99 -6.51 8.63 20.59
C PRO A 99 -5.66 7.36 20.59
N GLY A 100 -5.35 6.85 19.41
CA GLY A 100 -4.44 5.72 19.23
C GLY A 100 -4.98 4.37 19.71
N ARG A 101 -6.26 4.26 20.08
CA ARG A 101 -6.91 2.98 20.39
C ARG A 101 -7.74 2.48 19.21
N ILE A 102 -7.82 1.17 19.06
CA ILE A 102 -8.58 0.51 17.99
C ILE A 102 -10.01 0.31 18.47
N TYR A 103 -10.96 0.97 17.84
CA TYR A 103 -12.39 0.76 18.07
C TYR A 103 -13.02 0.01 16.90
N ASP A 104 -13.86 -0.96 17.23
CA ASP A 104 -14.72 -1.65 16.27
C ASP A 104 -16.18 -1.49 16.71
N VAL A 105 -17.05 -1.11 15.78
CA VAL A 105 -18.51 -1.11 15.95
C VAL A 105 -19.11 -2.06 14.93
N VAL A 106 -19.71 -3.14 15.39
CA VAL A 106 -20.42 -4.11 14.56
C VAL A 106 -21.92 -3.85 14.69
N TYR A 107 -22.59 -3.73 13.54
CA TYR A 107 -24.00 -3.40 13.46
C TYR A 107 -24.65 -4.03 12.23
N ARG A 108 -25.98 -4.07 12.21
CA ARG A 108 -26.72 -4.42 10.99
C ARG A 108 -26.84 -3.20 10.09
N GLY A 109 -26.13 -3.23 8.96
CA GLY A 109 -26.30 -2.27 7.87
C GLY A 109 -27.45 -2.66 6.94
N ARG A 110 -27.93 -1.70 6.17
CA ARG A 110 -28.94 -1.89 5.12
C ARG A 110 -28.49 -1.32 3.77
N ASP A 111 -29.23 -1.66 2.73
CA ASP A 111 -29.10 -1.11 1.39
C ASP A 111 -27.70 -1.35 0.77
N PRO A 112 -27.23 -2.61 0.70
CA PRO A 112 -25.91 -2.92 0.13
C PRO A 112 -25.86 -2.53 -1.35
N ARG A 113 -24.74 -1.93 -1.75
CA ARG A 113 -24.47 -1.58 -3.15
C ARG A 113 -23.92 -2.79 -3.89
N VAL A 114 -24.22 -2.89 -5.18
CA VAL A 114 -23.60 -3.89 -6.06
C VAL A 114 -22.20 -3.41 -6.44
N VAL A 115 -21.24 -3.46 -5.50
CA VAL A 115 -19.92 -2.80 -5.66
C VAL A 115 -19.10 -3.34 -6.84
N GLY A 116 -19.28 -4.62 -7.19
CA GLY A 116 -18.61 -5.25 -8.33
C GLY A 116 -18.90 -4.60 -9.69
N VAL A 117 -19.94 -3.76 -9.81
CA VAL A 117 -20.19 -2.98 -11.04
C VAL A 117 -19.08 -1.96 -11.33
N GLY A 118 -18.25 -1.59 -10.34
CA GLY A 118 -17.04 -0.82 -10.57
C GLY A 118 -16.06 -1.57 -11.48
N LEU A 119 -15.84 -2.86 -11.22
CA LEU A 119 -14.99 -3.74 -12.04
C LEU A 119 -15.60 -3.94 -13.44
N ALA A 120 -16.90 -4.25 -13.50
CA ALA A 120 -17.61 -4.45 -14.76
C ALA A 120 -17.61 -3.19 -15.64
N GLY A 121 -17.90 -2.02 -15.05
CA GLY A 121 -17.89 -0.75 -15.74
C GLY A 121 -16.50 -0.41 -16.31
N THR A 122 -15.43 -0.68 -15.54
CA THR A 122 -14.05 -0.52 -16.04
C THR A 122 -13.79 -1.44 -17.24
N ARG A 123 -14.15 -2.72 -17.16
CA ARG A 123 -14.03 -3.68 -18.27
C ARG A 123 -14.75 -3.17 -19.52
N ASP A 124 -16.01 -2.79 -19.39
CA ASP A 124 -16.87 -2.40 -20.51
C ASP A 124 -16.43 -1.10 -21.16
N LEU A 125 -16.05 -0.10 -20.36
CA LEU A 125 -15.53 1.16 -20.89
C LEU A 125 -14.24 0.92 -21.67
N ILE A 126 -13.29 0.18 -21.11
CA ILE A 126 -11.99 -0.02 -21.78
C ILE A 126 -12.15 -0.93 -23.00
N SER A 127 -13.00 -1.96 -22.95
CA SER A 127 -13.33 -2.77 -24.12
C SER A 127 -13.96 -1.92 -25.22
N PHE A 128 -14.92 -1.03 -24.89
CA PHE A 128 -15.50 -0.10 -25.85
C PHE A 128 -14.43 0.77 -26.51
N LEU A 129 -13.59 1.44 -25.71
CA LEU A 129 -12.55 2.34 -26.19
C LEU A 129 -11.50 1.62 -27.06
N LYS A 130 -11.16 0.37 -26.74
CA LYS A 130 -10.16 -0.41 -27.48
C LYS A 130 -10.72 -1.06 -28.74
N HIS A 131 -11.93 -1.62 -28.69
CA HIS A 131 -12.41 -2.52 -29.74
C HIS A 131 -13.52 -1.93 -30.63
N THR A 132 -14.11 -0.78 -30.27
CA THR A 132 -15.19 -0.18 -31.07
C THR A 132 -14.63 0.80 -32.08
N SER A 133 -14.86 0.56 -33.37
CA SER A 133 -14.32 1.38 -34.47
C SER A 133 -15.30 2.45 -35.00
N THR A 134 -16.43 2.66 -34.32
CA THR A 134 -17.45 3.62 -34.76
C THR A 134 -17.15 5.02 -34.23
N GLU A 135 -17.74 6.04 -34.85
CA GLU A 135 -17.65 7.45 -34.42
C GLU A 135 -18.15 7.71 -32.99
N ALA A 136 -18.91 6.79 -32.41
CA ALA A 136 -19.31 6.88 -31.00
C ALA A 136 -18.11 6.73 -30.04
N ASN A 137 -17.05 6.05 -30.48
CA ASN A 137 -15.81 5.93 -29.72
C ASN A 137 -14.88 7.12 -30.06
N PRO A 138 -14.62 8.03 -29.10
CA PRO A 138 -13.80 9.22 -29.34
C PRO A 138 -12.33 8.91 -29.60
N VAL A 139 -11.89 7.69 -29.35
CA VAL A 139 -10.51 7.22 -29.53
C VAL A 139 -10.46 5.97 -30.41
N HIS A 140 -11.42 5.81 -31.33
CA HIS A 140 -11.42 4.69 -32.27
C HIS A 140 -10.06 4.57 -32.98
N GLY A 141 -9.57 3.34 -33.15
CA GLY A 141 -8.25 3.07 -33.73
C GLY A 141 -7.13 2.84 -32.71
N VAL A 142 -7.39 3.00 -31.41
CA VAL A 142 -6.50 2.49 -30.34
C VAL A 142 -6.34 0.97 -30.47
N GLN A 143 -5.09 0.49 -30.41
CA GLN A 143 -4.77 -0.94 -30.50
C GLN A 143 -4.51 -1.59 -29.15
N PHE A 144 -3.97 -0.82 -28.20
CA PHE A 144 -3.53 -1.31 -26.90
C PHE A 144 -4.12 -0.46 -25.77
N ALA A 145 -4.42 -1.07 -24.64
CA ALA A 145 -4.90 -0.42 -23.44
C ALA A 145 -4.04 -0.79 -22.23
N TYR A 146 -3.60 0.21 -21.48
CA TYR A 146 -2.85 0.03 -20.23
C TYR A 146 -3.67 0.46 -19.03
N GLY A 147 -3.66 -0.36 -17.98
CA GLY A 147 -4.17 0.01 -16.66
C GLY A 147 -3.00 0.41 -15.76
N TRP A 148 -2.98 1.65 -15.27
CA TRP A 148 -2.02 2.07 -14.24
C TRP A 148 -2.80 2.51 -13.00
N GLY A 149 -2.53 1.85 -11.89
CA GLY A 149 -3.16 2.12 -10.61
C GLY A 149 -2.11 2.37 -9.54
N VAL A 150 -2.36 3.37 -8.71
CA VAL A 150 -1.57 3.71 -7.53
C VAL A 150 -2.35 3.36 -6.27
N SER A 151 -1.72 2.68 -5.32
CA SER A 151 -2.28 2.32 -4.01
C SER A 151 -3.60 1.53 -4.16
N GLN A 152 -4.74 2.03 -3.66
CA GLN A 152 -6.05 1.36 -3.82
C GLN A 152 -6.46 1.10 -5.28
N SER A 153 -6.10 1.98 -6.21
CA SER A 153 -6.38 1.72 -7.63
C SER A 153 -5.46 0.65 -8.23
N GLY A 154 -4.26 0.45 -7.68
CA GLY A 154 -3.40 -0.71 -8.00
C GLY A 154 -4.03 -2.01 -7.49
N ARG A 155 -4.51 -2.02 -6.24
CA ARG A 155 -5.28 -3.13 -5.67
C ARG A 155 -6.56 -3.44 -6.44
N LEU A 156 -7.25 -2.41 -6.96
CA LEU A 156 -8.40 -2.59 -7.84
C LEU A 156 -8.01 -3.36 -9.10
N LEU A 157 -6.90 -2.99 -9.75
CA LEU A 157 -6.41 -3.71 -10.93
C LEU A 157 -6.01 -5.15 -10.60
N ARG A 158 -5.36 -5.40 -9.45
CA ARG A 158 -5.09 -6.77 -8.98
C ARG A 158 -6.38 -7.57 -8.80
N HIS A 159 -7.39 -7.00 -8.13
CA HIS A 159 -8.69 -7.65 -7.92
C HIS A 159 -9.43 -7.87 -9.25
N PHE A 160 -9.37 -6.91 -10.16
CA PHE A 160 -9.93 -6.98 -11.50
C PHE A 160 -9.38 -8.18 -12.29
N LEU A 161 -8.06 -8.36 -12.26
CA LEU A 161 -7.41 -9.53 -12.88
C LEU A 161 -7.81 -10.82 -12.18
N TYR A 162 -7.79 -10.84 -10.84
CA TYR A 162 -8.17 -12.02 -10.07
C TYR A 162 -9.60 -12.47 -10.39
N GLU A 163 -10.57 -11.57 -10.43
CA GLU A 163 -11.98 -11.90 -10.73
C GLU A 163 -12.22 -12.22 -12.22
N GLY A 164 -11.20 -12.09 -13.08
CA GLY A 164 -11.28 -12.42 -14.50
C GLY A 164 -11.87 -11.31 -15.38
N PHE A 165 -11.93 -10.07 -14.92
CA PHE A 165 -12.48 -8.96 -15.69
C PHE A 165 -11.59 -8.49 -16.85
N ASN A 166 -10.40 -9.08 -17.06
CA ASN A 166 -9.59 -8.78 -18.25
C ASN A 166 -10.11 -9.43 -19.54
N GLU A 167 -11.17 -10.23 -19.45
CA GLU A 167 -11.96 -10.74 -20.56
C GLU A 167 -13.27 -9.94 -20.66
N ASP A 168 -13.57 -9.39 -21.83
CA ASP A 168 -14.86 -8.74 -22.08
C ASP A 168 -15.99 -9.76 -22.36
N GLU A 169 -17.23 -9.28 -22.51
CA GLU A 169 -18.39 -10.15 -22.75
C GLU A 169 -18.37 -10.87 -24.13
N GLN A 170 -17.41 -10.55 -25.00
CA GLN A 170 -17.17 -11.21 -26.27
C GLN A 170 -15.89 -12.07 -26.25
N GLY A 171 -15.26 -12.26 -25.09
CA GLY A 171 -14.06 -13.08 -24.94
C GLY A 171 -12.76 -12.38 -25.36
N ARG A 172 -12.75 -11.04 -25.47
CA ARG A 172 -11.58 -10.27 -25.92
C ARG A 172 -10.82 -9.66 -24.75
N GLN A 173 -9.52 -9.51 -24.92
CA GLN A 173 -8.65 -8.91 -23.91
C GLN A 173 -8.94 -7.41 -23.74
N VAL A 174 -9.09 -6.99 -22.49
CA VAL A 174 -9.33 -5.59 -22.10
C VAL A 174 -8.01 -4.83 -22.00
N PHE A 175 -7.17 -5.12 -21.00
CA PHE A 175 -5.85 -4.52 -20.85
C PHE A 175 -4.75 -5.44 -21.40
N ASP A 176 -3.82 -4.84 -22.13
CA ASP A 176 -2.60 -5.51 -22.63
C ASP A 176 -1.44 -5.37 -21.64
N GLY A 177 -1.44 -4.28 -20.87
CA GLY A 177 -0.46 -3.99 -19.82
C GLY A 177 -1.13 -3.49 -18.54
N VAL A 178 -0.64 -3.93 -17.38
CA VAL A 178 -1.08 -3.49 -16.06
C VAL A 178 0.12 -3.08 -15.23
N ILE A 179 0.07 -1.87 -14.66
CA ILE A 179 1.04 -1.35 -13.72
C ILE A 179 0.33 -1.18 -12.38
N ASP A 180 0.64 -2.08 -11.45
CA ASP A 180 0.25 -2.00 -10.06
C ASP A 180 1.36 -1.29 -9.28
N GLU A 181 1.17 0.00 -9.01
CA GLU A 181 2.09 0.81 -8.25
C GLU A 181 1.63 0.93 -6.80
N VAL A 182 2.50 0.50 -5.88
CA VAL A 182 2.34 0.57 -4.42
C VAL A 182 1.04 -0.05 -3.88
N GLY A 183 0.39 -0.96 -4.62
CA GLY A 183 -0.79 -1.68 -4.16
C GLY A 183 -0.49 -2.74 -3.10
N GLY A 184 0.77 -3.19 -2.99
CA GLY A 184 1.16 -4.29 -2.12
C GLY A 184 0.59 -5.63 -2.58
N ALA A 185 0.55 -6.63 -1.69
CA ALA A 185 0.13 -7.98 -2.06
C ALA A 185 -1.39 -8.16 -2.09
N GLY A 186 -2.11 -7.28 -1.41
CA GLY A 186 -3.55 -7.36 -1.25
C GLY A 186 -4.33 -7.14 -2.54
N ARG A 187 -5.61 -7.50 -2.44
CA ARG A 187 -6.69 -7.03 -3.31
C ARG A 187 -7.48 -6.00 -2.50
N GLY A 188 -8.79 -5.89 -2.70
CA GLY A 188 -9.58 -4.99 -1.87
C GLY A 188 -11.04 -5.37 -1.75
N SER A 189 -11.75 -4.56 -0.98
CA SER A 189 -13.19 -4.68 -0.76
C SER A 189 -13.93 -4.14 -1.98
N PHE A 190 -13.83 -4.86 -3.11
CA PHE A 190 -14.37 -4.43 -4.40
C PHE A 190 -15.51 -5.32 -4.91
N ASN A 191 -15.68 -6.52 -4.35
CA ASN A 191 -16.70 -7.47 -4.80
C ASN A 191 -17.22 -8.38 -3.67
N HIS A 192 -17.75 -7.77 -2.61
CA HIS A 192 -18.54 -8.48 -1.61
C HIS A 192 -19.68 -7.60 -1.07
N ARG A 193 -20.65 -8.21 -0.39
CA ARG A 193 -21.77 -7.49 0.21
C ARG A 193 -21.25 -6.58 1.32
N PHE A 194 -21.74 -5.34 1.33
CA PHE A 194 -21.29 -4.29 2.24
C PHE A 194 -19.79 -3.94 2.11
N ALA A 195 -19.20 -4.17 0.94
CA ALA A 195 -17.82 -3.78 0.66
C ALA A 195 -17.65 -2.26 0.68
N GLN A 196 -16.52 -1.81 1.22
CA GLN A 196 -16.11 -0.41 1.27
C GLN A 196 -14.73 -0.27 0.64
N ALA A 197 -14.69 0.33 -0.55
CA ALA A 197 -13.53 0.34 -1.42
C ALA A 197 -12.34 1.16 -0.89
N SER A 198 -12.52 1.96 0.15
CA SER A 198 -11.44 2.69 0.82
C SER A 198 -10.69 1.85 1.87
N ARG A 199 -11.23 0.69 2.29
CA ARG A 199 -10.57 -0.20 3.24
C ARG A 199 -9.38 -0.88 2.57
N ASP A 200 -8.20 -0.71 3.16
CA ASP A 200 -6.93 -1.08 2.52
C ASP A 200 -5.90 -1.79 3.41
N ALA A 201 -6.20 -1.98 4.70
CA ALA A 201 -5.37 -2.65 5.73
C ALA A 201 -3.89 -2.23 5.74
N GLU A 202 -3.49 -1.64 6.85
CA GLU A 202 -2.13 -1.21 7.14
C GLU A 202 -1.70 -1.78 8.50
N GLU A 203 -0.46 -1.52 8.94
CA GLU A 203 0.03 -2.01 10.23
C GLU A 203 -0.88 -1.60 11.40
N PHE A 204 -1.36 -0.34 11.37
CA PHE A 204 -2.22 0.22 12.40
C PHE A 204 -3.40 1.02 11.81
N PHE A 205 -3.98 0.54 10.71
CA PHE A 205 -5.18 1.11 10.10
C PHE A 205 -5.98 0.03 9.36
N ASN A 206 -7.32 0.17 9.27
CA ASN A 206 -8.18 -0.77 8.55
C ASN A 206 -7.96 -2.25 8.94
N ILE A 207 -7.98 -2.53 10.24
CA ILE A 207 -7.61 -3.85 10.80
C ILE A 207 -8.65 -4.93 10.43
N LEU A 208 -8.18 -6.12 10.01
CA LEU A 208 -8.97 -7.34 9.75
C LEU A 208 -10.07 -7.20 8.66
N TYR A 209 -9.88 -6.34 7.67
CA TYR A 209 -10.76 -6.32 6.48
C TYR A 209 -10.33 -7.37 5.45
N PRO A 210 -11.24 -7.84 4.58
CA PRO A 210 -10.97 -8.90 3.59
C PRO A 210 -10.17 -8.39 2.38
N VAL A 211 -9.00 -7.80 2.61
CA VAL A 211 -8.21 -7.14 1.55
C VAL A 211 -6.89 -7.85 1.26
N ASP A 212 -6.18 -8.33 2.28
CA ASP A 212 -4.94 -9.09 2.12
C ASP A 212 -5.21 -10.60 2.24
N MET A 213 -5.91 -11.14 1.25
CA MET A 213 -6.35 -12.54 1.21
C MET A 213 -5.56 -13.33 0.16
N PHE A 214 -5.26 -14.60 0.42
CA PHE A 214 -4.69 -15.54 -0.55
C PHE A 214 -5.60 -15.73 -1.79
N PRO A 215 -5.06 -15.89 -3.01
CA PRO A 215 -3.65 -15.87 -3.40
C PRO A 215 -3.04 -14.47 -3.51
N PHE A 216 -1.72 -14.38 -3.36
CA PHE A 216 -0.95 -13.13 -3.43
C PHE A 216 -0.09 -13.01 -4.70
N THR A 217 0.26 -14.15 -5.29
CA THR A 217 1.23 -14.31 -6.37
C THR A 217 0.52 -14.41 -7.72
N ASP A 218 1.21 -13.98 -8.78
CA ASP A 218 0.65 -14.02 -10.14
C ASP A 218 0.49 -15.45 -10.67
N GLY A 219 1.48 -16.30 -10.36
CA GLY A 219 1.48 -17.73 -10.64
C GLY A 219 0.92 -18.55 -9.46
N PRO A 220 0.64 -19.84 -9.68
CA PRO A 220 0.03 -20.71 -8.70
C PRO A 220 0.92 -20.94 -7.48
N GLU A 221 0.32 -20.79 -6.30
CA GLU A 221 0.90 -21.15 -5.02
C GLU A 221 -0.09 -21.99 -4.23
N THR A 222 0.40 -22.72 -3.22
CA THR A 222 -0.45 -23.51 -2.33
C THR A 222 -0.32 -22.99 -0.91
N ASP A 223 -1.43 -22.67 -0.26
CA ASP A 223 -1.45 -22.35 1.15
C ASP A 223 -1.31 -23.65 1.97
N PRO A 224 -0.21 -23.84 2.73
CA PRO A 224 0.03 -25.07 3.48
C PRO A 224 -0.96 -25.29 4.64
N GLU A 225 -1.65 -24.24 5.11
CA GLU A 225 -2.60 -24.34 6.22
C GLU A 225 -4.00 -24.74 5.76
N THR A 226 -4.43 -24.29 4.58
CA THR A 226 -5.78 -24.56 4.05
C THR A 226 -5.78 -25.63 2.95
N GLY A 227 -4.62 -25.90 2.33
CA GLY A 227 -4.48 -26.76 1.15
C GLY A 227 -4.99 -26.13 -0.16
N GLN A 228 -5.48 -24.88 -0.11
CA GLN A 228 -5.96 -24.19 -1.30
C GLN A 228 -4.79 -23.87 -2.23
N THR A 229 -4.96 -24.15 -3.53
CA THR A 229 -4.03 -23.74 -4.59
C THR A 229 -4.72 -22.75 -5.51
N ASP A 230 -4.12 -21.58 -5.73
CA ASP A 230 -4.70 -20.52 -6.54
C ASP A 230 -3.62 -19.52 -7.02
N ALA A 231 -3.96 -18.64 -7.95
CA ALA A 231 -3.08 -17.60 -8.50
C ALA A 231 -3.87 -16.33 -8.84
N LEU A 232 -3.22 -15.16 -8.85
CA LEU A 232 -3.85 -13.92 -9.32
C LEU A 232 -4.29 -14.03 -10.79
N LEU A 233 -3.47 -14.67 -11.64
CA LEU A 233 -3.71 -14.73 -13.08
C LEU A 233 -4.42 -15.98 -13.58
N ALA A 234 -4.78 -16.92 -12.69
CA ALA A 234 -5.34 -18.22 -13.08
C ALA A 234 -6.53 -18.09 -14.06
N ARG A 235 -7.44 -17.14 -13.81
CA ARG A 235 -8.60 -16.88 -14.69
C ARG A 235 -8.19 -16.25 -16.02
N ALA A 236 -7.28 -15.28 -16.00
CA ALA A 236 -6.81 -14.61 -17.21
C ALA A 236 -6.03 -15.56 -18.14
N GLU A 237 -5.22 -16.46 -17.56
CA GLU A 237 -4.48 -17.50 -18.29
C GLU A 237 -5.41 -18.49 -18.95
N ALA A 238 -6.39 -19.01 -18.20
CA ALA A 238 -7.40 -19.94 -18.71
C ALA A 238 -8.25 -19.35 -19.85
N ARG A 239 -8.31 -18.02 -19.94
CA ARG A 239 -9.06 -17.28 -20.97
C ARG A 239 -8.17 -16.65 -22.05
N HIS A 240 -6.86 -16.88 -22.00
CA HIS A 240 -5.90 -16.31 -22.95
C HIS A 240 -5.93 -14.77 -23.03
N VAL A 241 -6.20 -14.10 -21.90
CA VAL A 241 -6.24 -12.63 -21.79
C VAL A 241 -5.26 -12.12 -20.73
N SER A 242 -4.20 -12.85 -20.40
CA SER A 242 -3.19 -12.40 -19.43
C SER A 242 -2.44 -11.15 -19.93
N PRO A 243 -2.44 -10.03 -19.18
CA PRO A 243 -1.68 -8.84 -19.55
C PRO A 243 -0.19 -9.03 -19.23
N LYS A 244 0.65 -8.11 -19.73
CA LYS A 244 1.97 -7.84 -19.14
C LYS A 244 1.80 -7.07 -17.84
N ILE A 245 2.53 -7.45 -16.79
CA ILE A 245 2.32 -6.89 -15.44
C ILE A 245 3.62 -6.38 -14.85
N PHE A 246 3.58 -5.13 -14.38
CA PHE A 246 4.57 -4.59 -13.47
C PHE A 246 3.95 -4.40 -12.09
N HIS A 247 4.53 -5.04 -11.08
CA HIS A 247 4.35 -4.64 -9.69
C HIS A 247 5.48 -3.70 -9.29
N VAL A 248 5.16 -2.46 -8.98
CA VAL A 248 6.12 -1.48 -8.49
C VAL A 248 5.87 -1.26 -7.01
N LEU A 249 6.79 -1.75 -6.17
CA LEU A 249 6.70 -1.61 -4.72
C LEU A 249 7.63 -0.49 -4.26
N SER A 250 7.21 0.24 -3.24
CA SER A 250 8.07 1.08 -2.41
C SER A 250 8.58 0.27 -1.21
N ASN A 251 9.36 0.91 -0.34
CA ASN A 251 9.73 0.29 0.92
C ASN A 251 8.52 0.15 1.87
N SER A 252 7.51 1.03 1.77
CA SER A 252 6.35 1.02 2.67
C SER A 252 5.53 -0.26 2.55
N GLU A 253 5.31 -0.77 1.34
CA GLU A 253 4.43 -1.94 1.13
C GLU A 253 4.94 -3.21 1.81
N TYR A 254 6.25 -3.35 2.03
CA TYR A 254 6.81 -4.47 2.80
C TYR A 254 6.43 -4.41 4.28
N PHE A 255 6.15 -3.22 4.81
CA PHE A 255 5.79 -2.99 6.21
C PHE A 255 4.29 -2.80 6.41
N ASN A 256 3.58 -2.20 5.45
CA ASN A 256 2.16 -1.85 5.58
C ASN A 256 1.23 -2.66 4.67
N ARG A 257 1.71 -3.32 3.60
CA ARG A 257 0.82 -3.97 2.60
C ARG A 257 1.32 -5.35 2.16
N ALA A 258 1.91 -6.09 3.09
CA ALA A 258 2.33 -7.48 2.91
C ALA A 258 3.21 -7.72 1.66
N GLY A 259 4.02 -6.73 1.25
CA GLY A 259 4.66 -6.69 -0.07
C GLY A 259 5.56 -7.88 -0.41
N SER A 260 6.10 -8.60 0.57
CA SER A 260 6.86 -9.84 0.33
C SER A 260 6.01 -10.95 -0.28
N LEU A 261 4.73 -11.05 0.10
CA LEU A 261 3.84 -12.15 -0.32
C LEU A 261 3.55 -12.13 -1.83
N ILE A 262 3.88 -11.06 -2.56
CA ILE A 262 3.82 -11.05 -4.03
C ILE A 262 4.87 -12.00 -4.64
N HIS A 263 5.99 -12.22 -3.95
CA HIS A 263 7.15 -12.95 -4.49
C HIS A 263 7.73 -14.02 -3.57
N THR A 264 7.04 -14.36 -2.48
CA THR A 264 7.37 -15.48 -1.59
C THR A 264 6.21 -16.44 -1.46
N ASP A 265 6.51 -17.69 -1.11
CA ASP A 265 5.46 -18.64 -0.71
C ASP A 265 4.75 -18.16 0.58
N PRO A 266 3.53 -18.66 0.88
CA PRO A 266 2.76 -18.23 2.04
C PRO A 266 3.46 -18.46 3.40
N ALA A 267 4.44 -19.36 3.45
CA ALA A 267 5.26 -19.64 4.62
C ALA A 267 6.56 -18.83 4.70
N GLY A 268 6.88 -18.00 3.69
CA GLY A 268 8.04 -17.11 3.66
C GLY A 268 9.37 -17.86 3.71
N GLN A 269 9.43 -19.06 3.12
CA GLN A 269 10.59 -19.95 3.12
C GLN A 269 11.34 -19.94 1.78
N ARG A 270 10.67 -19.59 0.68
CA ARG A 270 11.26 -19.55 -0.66
C ARG A 270 10.78 -18.35 -1.48
N ASP A 271 11.66 -17.91 -2.37
CA ASP A 271 11.27 -17.05 -3.47
C ASP A 271 10.41 -17.86 -4.46
N ILE A 272 9.40 -17.24 -5.06
CA ILE A 272 8.62 -17.87 -6.14
C ILE A 272 9.25 -17.58 -7.51
N GLU A 273 8.97 -18.46 -8.48
CA GLU A 273 9.23 -18.15 -9.88
C GLU A 273 8.13 -17.24 -10.42
N LEU A 274 8.52 -16.13 -11.05
CA LEU A 274 7.57 -15.18 -11.63
C LEU A 274 7.09 -15.68 -12.99
N PRO A 275 5.79 -15.55 -13.32
CA PRO A 275 5.31 -15.76 -14.68
C PRO A 275 6.10 -14.91 -15.69
N PRO A 276 6.29 -15.40 -16.93
CA PRO A 276 7.12 -14.71 -17.93
C PRO A 276 6.61 -13.31 -18.29
N ASN A 277 5.30 -13.07 -18.14
CA ASN A 277 4.60 -11.80 -18.34
C ASN A 277 4.62 -10.87 -17.12
N THR A 278 5.29 -11.23 -16.02
CA THR A 278 5.34 -10.44 -14.79
C THR A 278 6.75 -9.89 -14.56
N ARG A 279 6.83 -8.65 -14.06
CA ARG A 279 8.04 -8.09 -13.44
C ARG A 279 7.73 -7.41 -12.12
N ILE A 280 8.63 -7.54 -11.16
CA ILE A 280 8.58 -6.85 -9.87
C ILE A 280 9.75 -5.88 -9.75
N TYR A 281 9.43 -4.64 -9.38
CA TYR A 281 10.39 -3.57 -9.15
C TYR A 281 10.15 -2.95 -7.78
N ALA A 282 11.02 -3.24 -6.81
CA ALA A 282 10.99 -2.59 -5.51
C ALA A 282 11.94 -1.39 -5.53
N VAL A 283 11.45 -0.17 -5.30
CA VAL A 283 12.28 1.03 -5.18
C VAL A 283 12.78 1.15 -3.76
N ALA A 284 14.10 1.05 -3.59
CA ALA A 284 14.74 0.93 -2.29
C ALA A 284 14.51 2.19 -1.43
N SER A 285 14.04 2.00 -0.19
CA SER A 285 13.91 3.06 0.83
C SER A 285 13.03 4.27 0.47
N VAL A 286 12.27 4.21 -0.63
CA VAL A 286 11.26 5.22 -1.01
C VAL A 286 9.97 4.96 -0.24
N PRO A 287 9.26 6.01 0.22
CA PRO A 287 7.99 5.88 0.94
C PRO A 287 6.80 5.64 0.01
N HIS A 288 5.63 5.37 0.60
CA HIS A 288 4.39 5.22 -0.17
C HIS A 288 4.03 6.50 -0.94
N TYR A 289 4.20 7.66 -0.30
CA TYR A 289 4.12 8.98 -0.93
C TYR A 289 5.32 9.84 -0.49
N ALA A 290 5.82 10.66 -1.42
CA ALA A 290 6.95 11.54 -1.14
C ALA A 290 6.52 12.70 -0.22
N GLY A 291 7.29 12.95 0.83
CA GLY A 291 7.22 14.16 1.63
C GLY A 291 7.78 15.38 0.89
N PRO A 292 7.50 16.60 1.36
CA PRO A 292 8.08 17.80 0.79
C PRO A 292 9.58 17.89 1.08
N PHE A 293 10.29 18.74 0.31
CA PHE A 293 11.67 19.10 0.56
C PHE A 293 11.80 20.63 0.73
N PRO A 294 12.52 21.16 1.74
CA PRO A 294 13.21 20.45 2.82
C PRO A 294 12.28 19.56 3.67
N PRO A 295 12.79 18.48 4.31
CA PRO A 295 11.95 17.56 5.06
C PRO A 295 11.27 18.26 6.23
N VAL A 296 9.96 18.10 6.33
CA VAL A 296 9.16 18.64 7.44
C VAL A 296 8.53 17.51 8.25
N LYS A 297 8.45 17.71 9.56
CA LYS A 297 7.61 16.89 10.43
C LYS A 297 6.18 17.42 10.29
N VAL A 298 5.24 16.55 9.94
CA VAL A 298 3.81 16.89 9.89
C VAL A 298 3.13 16.45 11.18
N ASN A 299 1.94 16.99 11.45
CA ASN A 299 1.16 16.56 12.60
C ASN A 299 0.84 15.06 12.49
N GLY A 300 1.13 14.32 13.55
CA GLY A 300 0.86 12.88 13.64
C GLY A 300 2.07 11.97 13.41
N THR A 301 3.15 12.45 12.79
CA THR A 301 4.37 11.64 12.62
C THR A 301 5.41 11.89 13.72
N ALA A 302 6.26 10.90 14.00
CA ALA A 302 7.36 11.02 14.96
C ALA A 302 8.59 11.72 14.36
N ALA A 303 8.84 11.54 13.06
CA ALA A 303 9.99 12.09 12.34
C ALA A 303 9.57 12.89 11.09
N PRO A 304 10.45 13.76 10.55
CA PRO A 304 10.24 14.41 9.26
C PRO A 304 9.96 13.42 8.13
N LEU A 305 9.12 13.83 7.18
CA LEU A 305 8.71 12.97 6.07
C LEU A 305 9.87 12.68 5.12
N ASN A 306 9.92 11.45 4.61
CA ASN A 306 10.89 11.01 3.60
C ASN A 306 10.58 11.69 2.24
N PRO A 307 11.49 12.48 1.66
CA PRO A 307 11.23 13.22 0.43
C PRO A 307 11.55 12.44 -0.85
N LEU A 308 11.99 11.17 -0.76
CA LEU A 308 12.38 10.42 -1.94
C LEU A 308 11.16 10.09 -2.80
N THR A 309 11.36 10.08 -4.12
CA THR A 309 10.31 9.87 -5.11
C THR A 309 10.71 8.79 -6.11
N ARG A 310 9.71 8.11 -6.66
CA ARG A 310 9.84 7.09 -7.71
C ARG A 310 9.46 7.61 -9.10
N VAL A 311 9.10 8.89 -9.25
CA VAL A 311 8.61 9.46 -10.51
C VAL A 311 9.55 9.22 -11.71
N PRO A 312 10.89 9.44 -11.62
CA PRO A 312 11.79 9.13 -12.73
C PRO A 312 11.79 7.65 -13.13
N ILE A 313 11.64 6.76 -12.16
CA ILE A 313 11.55 5.32 -12.39
C ILE A 313 10.23 4.96 -13.07
N MET A 314 9.11 5.52 -12.62
CA MET A 314 7.80 5.28 -13.24
C MET A 314 7.76 5.74 -14.70
N ARG A 315 8.43 6.86 -15.04
CA ARG A 315 8.56 7.33 -16.43
C ARG A 315 9.32 6.33 -17.30
N ALA A 316 10.43 5.78 -16.80
CA ALA A 316 11.20 4.77 -17.52
C ALA A 316 10.42 3.44 -17.67
N LEU A 317 9.78 2.98 -16.59
CA LEU A 317 8.99 1.76 -16.59
C LEU A 317 7.75 1.87 -17.49
N LEU A 318 7.10 3.03 -17.58
CA LEU A 318 6.00 3.20 -18.53
C LEU A 318 6.46 3.01 -19.99
N ARG A 319 7.63 3.56 -20.35
CA ARG A 319 8.22 3.31 -21.68
C ARG A 319 8.60 1.85 -21.90
N ALA A 320 9.10 1.18 -20.86
CA ALA A 320 9.45 -0.23 -20.93
C ALA A 320 8.21 -1.13 -21.07
N MET A 321 7.10 -0.80 -20.39
CA MET A 321 5.81 -1.48 -20.56
C MET A 321 5.31 -1.31 -21.99
N ASP A 322 5.36 -0.10 -22.53
CA ASP A 322 4.91 0.20 -23.89
C ASP A 322 5.70 -0.59 -24.93
N ALA A 323 7.03 -0.55 -24.88
CA ALA A 323 7.88 -1.35 -25.77
C ALA A 323 7.64 -2.87 -25.59
N TRP A 324 7.35 -3.34 -24.38
CA TRP A 324 7.08 -4.76 -24.15
C TRP A 324 5.76 -5.21 -24.76
N VAL A 325 4.71 -4.38 -24.66
CA VAL A 325 3.41 -4.70 -25.23
C VAL A 325 3.41 -4.54 -26.75
N VAL A 326 3.93 -3.43 -27.26
CA VAL A 326 3.83 -3.05 -28.68
C VAL A 326 4.83 -3.80 -29.54
N GLU A 327 6.08 -3.91 -29.08
CA GLU A 327 7.20 -4.42 -29.88
C GLU A 327 7.65 -5.83 -29.44
N GLY A 328 7.20 -6.29 -28.27
CA GLY A 328 7.72 -7.52 -27.66
C GLY A 328 9.09 -7.35 -27.01
N SER A 329 9.61 -6.12 -26.93
CA SER A 329 10.92 -5.79 -26.34
C SER A 329 10.90 -6.05 -24.84
N ALA A 330 11.70 -7.01 -24.37
CA ALA A 330 11.72 -7.36 -22.94
C ALA A 330 12.16 -6.16 -22.08
N PRO A 331 11.44 -5.85 -20.98
CA PRO A 331 11.80 -4.76 -20.09
C PRO A 331 13.00 -5.15 -19.22
N PRO A 332 13.61 -4.18 -18.49
CA PRO A 332 14.66 -4.49 -17.51
C PRO A 332 14.24 -5.64 -16.59
N SER A 333 15.18 -6.54 -16.29
CA SER A 333 14.92 -7.64 -15.35
C SER A 333 14.44 -7.11 -14.01
N SER A 334 13.60 -7.90 -13.34
CA SER A 334 13.08 -7.55 -12.03
C SER A 334 14.19 -7.22 -11.01
N ARG A 335 13.87 -6.30 -10.09
CA ARG A 335 14.77 -5.82 -9.05
C ARG A 335 13.98 -5.71 -7.75
N TYR A 336 14.09 -6.71 -6.91
CA TYR A 336 13.39 -6.80 -5.62
C TYR A 336 14.24 -7.60 -4.62
N PRO A 337 14.05 -7.42 -3.30
CA PRO A 337 14.69 -8.23 -2.27
C PRO A 337 14.28 -9.70 -2.36
N ARG A 338 15.24 -10.61 -2.15
CA ARG A 338 15.05 -12.06 -2.21
C ARG A 338 15.58 -12.78 -0.99
N ILE A 339 14.96 -13.90 -0.65
CA ILE A 339 15.39 -14.80 0.44
C ILE A 339 16.74 -15.42 0.06
N SER A 340 16.84 -15.94 -1.17
CA SER A 340 18.06 -16.59 -1.68
C SER A 340 19.30 -15.69 -1.67
N ASP A 341 19.12 -14.38 -1.81
CA ASP A 341 20.21 -13.38 -1.78
C ASP A 341 20.50 -12.84 -0.37
N GLY A 342 19.75 -13.27 0.65
CA GLY A 342 19.83 -12.73 2.01
C GLY A 342 19.48 -11.23 2.06
N THR A 343 18.61 -10.78 1.16
CA THR A 343 18.15 -9.37 1.08
C THR A 343 16.67 -9.20 1.42
N LEU A 344 15.95 -10.30 1.63
CA LEU A 344 14.62 -10.36 2.23
C LEU A 344 14.68 -11.20 3.50
N THR A 345 14.26 -10.64 4.62
CA THR A 345 14.52 -11.23 5.95
C THR A 345 13.36 -10.98 6.92
N PRO A 346 13.21 -11.77 7.99
CA PRO A 346 12.39 -11.38 9.13
C PRO A 346 12.84 -10.02 9.67
N VAL A 347 11.89 -9.19 10.10
CA VAL A 347 12.15 -7.81 10.57
C VAL A 347 13.24 -7.73 11.63
N ALA A 348 13.26 -8.65 12.61
CA ALA A 348 14.27 -8.66 13.66
C ALA A 348 15.71 -8.88 13.17
N SER A 349 15.89 -9.50 11.99
CA SER A 349 17.18 -9.89 11.42
C SER A 349 17.59 -9.02 10.22
N ALA A 350 16.89 -7.92 9.96
CA ALA A 350 17.13 -7.09 8.78
C ALA A 350 18.44 -6.28 8.81
N GLY A 351 19.19 -6.28 9.93
CA GLY A 351 20.51 -5.64 10.01
C GLY A 351 20.48 -4.18 10.48
N TRP A 352 19.48 -3.79 11.26
CA TRP A 352 19.26 -2.41 11.72
C TRP A 352 20.47 -1.76 12.41
N PRO A 353 20.93 -0.58 11.97
CA PRO A 353 21.95 0.18 12.67
C PRO A 353 21.39 0.86 13.92
N LYS A 354 22.28 1.29 14.82
CA LYS A 354 21.89 2.18 15.92
C LYS A 354 21.76 3.62 15.41
N ILE A 355 20.53 4.14 15.43
CA ILE A 355 20.19 5.50 15.02
C ILE A 355 19.67 6.28 16.24
N PRO A 356 20.19 7.49 16.54
CA PRO A 356 19.77 8.26 17.71
C PRO A 356 18.26 8.53 17.75
N GLY A 357 17.62 8.24 18.89
CA GLY A 357 16.20 8.51 19.10
C GLY A 357 15.23 7.59 18.35
N LEU A 358 15.73 6.64 17.55
CA LEU A 358 14.91 5.72 16.77
C LEU A 358 14.85 4.33 17.40
N ARG A 359 13.63 3.84 17.65
CA ARG A 359 13.39 2.46 18.11
C ARG A 359 13.42 1.51 16.92
N LEU A 360 14.33 0.55 16.96
CA LEU A 360 14.46 -0.54 15.98
C LEU A 360 14.52 -1.90 16.72
N PRO A 361 14.08 -3.00 16.09
CA PRO A 361 13.39 -3.04 14.79
C PRO A 361 12.00 -2.39 14.84
N PRO A 362 11.47 -1.92 13.69
CA PRO A 362 10.12 -1.36 13.63
C PRO A 362 9.03 -2.44 13.64
N PRO A 363 7.76 -2.11 13.90
CA PRO A 363 6.66 -3.05 13.70
C PRO A 363 6.43 -3.31 12.21
N MET A 364 5.49 -4.21 11.90
CA MET A 364 4.99 -4.46 10.54
C MET A 364 3.56 -5.00 10.59
N LEU A 365 2.83 -4.84 9.48
CA LEU A 365 1.56 -5.51 9.26
C LEU A 365 1.73 -7.02 9.41
N ILE A 366 0.84 -7.62 10.21
CA ILE A 366 0.67 -9.07 10.27
C ILE A 366 -0.57 -9.44 9.47
N THR A 367 -0.37 -10.19 8.38
CA THR A 367 -1.46 -10.65 7.53
C THR A 367 -1.99 -11.99 8.04
N TYR A 368 -3.28 -12.07 8.32
CA TYR A 368 -3.94 -13.27 8.84
C TYR A 368 -4.78 -13.96 7.78
N ARG A 369 -4.96 -15.27 7.94
CA ARG A 369 -6.08 -15.99 7.32
C ARG A 369 -7.35 -15.60 8.06
N LEU A 370 -8.24 -14.87 7.40
CA LEU A 370 -9.48 -14.39 8.00
C LEU A 370 -10.66 -15.26 7.55
N ASP A 371 -11.46 -15.71 8.51
CA ASP A 371 -12.71 -16.43 8.24
C ASP A 371 -13.91 -15.52 8.51
N PHE A 372 -14.60 -15.15 7.43
CA PHE A 372 -15.80 -14.31 7.44
C PHE A 372 -17.10 -15.14 7.45
N GLY A 373 -17.01 -16.47 7.57
CA GLY A 373 -18.14 -17.38 7.67
C GLY A 373 -18.44 -18.18 6.40
N PRO A 374 -19.38 -19.13 6.48
CA PRO A 374 -19.59 -20.18 5.47
C PRO A 374 -20.09 -19.66 4.11
N ASP A 375 -20.73 -18.50 4.06
CA ASP A 375 -21.20 -17.86 2.84
C ASP A 375 -20.18 -16.90 2.21
N TRP A 376 -18.94 -16.82 2.74
CA TRP A 376 -17.90 -15.93 2.21
C TRP A 376 -17.60 -16.17 0.72
N LYS A 377 -17.66 -17.42 0.26
CA LYS A 377 -17.51 -17.77 -1.17
C LYS A 377 -18.54 -17.10 -2.10
N ARG A 378 -19.64 -16.57 -1.55
CA ARG A 378 -20.68 -15.80 -2.25
C ARG A 378 -20.53 -14.29 -2.00
N GLY A 379 -19.45 -13.87 -1.37
CA GLY A 379 -19.21 -12.49 -0.93
C GLY A 379 -20.12 -12.05 0.22
N ILE A 380 -20.58 -12.96 1.08
CA ILE A 380 -21.46 -12.62 2.21
C ILE A 380 -20.67 -12.77 3.51
N VAL A 381 -20.58 -11.67 4.25
CA VAL A 381 -19.94 -11.66 5.57
C VAL A 381 -20.94 -12.12 6.64
N GLY A 382 -20.62 -13.22 7.31
CA GLY A 382 -21.40 -13.81 8.41
C GLY A 382 -20.74 -13.64 9.79
N PHE A 383 -19.43 -13.44 9.85
CA PHE A 383 -18.68 -13.18 11.09
C PHE A 383 -18.01 -11.81 11.04
N GLU A 384 -18.35 -10.94 12.00
CA GLU A 384 -17.70 -9.64 12.23
C GLU A 384 -17.50 -9.38 13.74
N PRO A 385 -16.26 -9.09 14.19
CA PRO A 385 -15.01 -9.26 13.46
C PRO A 385 -14.81 -10.71 12.97
N PRO A 386 -14.00 -10.94 11.91
CA PRO A 386 -13.76 -12.30 11.42
C PRO A 386 -13.03 -13.16 12.46
N HIS A 387 -13.16 -14.48 12.35
CA HIS A 387 -12.26 -15.37 13.09
C HIS A 387 -10.85 -15.27 12.51
N ILE A 388 -9.86 -15.22 13.40
CA ILE A 388 -8.46 -15.04 13.04
C ILE A 388 -7.77 -16.41 13.04
N GLY A 389 -7.36 -16.87 11.86
CA GLY A 389 -6.51 -18.04 11.67
C GLY A 389 -5.02 -17.71 11.78
N LYS A 390 -4.16 -18.68 11.42
CA LYS A 390 -2.71 -18.46 11.43
C LYS A 390 -2.30 -17.37 10.44
N ALA A 391 -1.28 -16.60 10.83
CA ALA A 391 -0.68 -15.58 9.98
C ALA A 391 0.04 -16.18 8.76
N PHE A 392 0.07 -15.42 7.67
CA PHE A 392 1.06 -15.60 6.61
C PHE A 392 2.41 -15.04 7.08
N VAL A 393 3.51 -15.51 6.50
CA VAL A 393 4.85 -15.03 6.88
C VAL A 393 5.24 -13.85 6.00
N GLY A 394 5.12 -12.64 6.57
CA GLY A 394 5.65 -11.42 5.97
C GLY A 394 7.15 -11.25 6.23
N LEU A 395 7.88 -10.74 5.25
CA LEU A 395 9.30 -10.44 5.32
C LEU A 395 9.58 -9.01 4.84
N VAL A 396 10.72 -8.45 5.21
CA VAL A 396 11.11 -7.08 4.85
C VAL A 396 12.48 -7.03 4.19
N PRO A 397 12.77 -5.98 3.39
CA PRO A 397 14.10 -5.81 2.81
C PRO A 397 15.14 -5.66 3.92
N ALA A 398 16.23 -6.42 3.83
CA ALA A 398 17.39 -6.21 4.68
C ALA A 398 18.03 -4.85 4.38
N VAL A 399 18.57 -4.20 5.41
CA VAL A 399 19.22 -2.89 5.30
C VAL A 399 20.74 -3.01 5.30
N ASP A 400 21.40 -1.99 4.77
CA ASP A 400 22.84 -1.81 4.88
C ASP A 400 23.21 -1.15 6.22
N GLN A 401 24.51 -0.89 6.42
CA GLN A 401 25.03 -0.23 7.62
C GLN A 401 24.42 1.17 7.85
N ASP A 402 23.75 1.73 6.85
CA ASP A 402 23.13 3.04 6.88
C ASP A 402 21.63 2.96 7.14
N GLY A 403 21.07 1.77 7.32
CA GLY A 403 19.64 1.56 7.51
C GLY A 403 18.83 1.71 6.23
N ASN A 404 19.47 1.75 5.05
CA ASN A 404 18.79 1.82 3.76
C ASN A 404 18.70 0.43 3.12
N ALA A 405 17.63 0.16 2.38
CA ALA A 405 17.40 -1.16 1.80
C ALA A 405 18.53 -1.61 0.85
N ARG A 406 19.04 -2.83 1.05
CA ARG A 406 20.15 -3.42 0.27
C ARG A 406 19.79 -3.75 -1.17
N ALA A 407 18.57 -4.20 -1.39
CA ALA A 407 18.07 -4.65 -2.69
C ALA A 407 16.99 -3.73 -3.25
N GLY A 408 16.62 -4.01 -4.51
CA GLY A 408 15.71 -3.18 -5.29
C GLY A 408 16.44 -2.14 -6.14
N ILE A 409 15.68 -1.25 -6.75
CA ILE A 409 16.17 -0.11 -7.52
C ILE A 409 16.64 0.96 -6.52
N ARG A 410 17.95 1.10 -6.34
CA ARG A 410 18.54 2.10 -5.44
C ARG A 410 18.68 3.42 -6.18
N VAL A 411 17.84 4.41 -5.86
CA VAL A 411 17.98 5.79 -6.36
C VAL A 411 19.30 6.42 -5.87
N PRO A 412 19.81 7.52 -6.49
CA PRO A 412 21.10 8.09 -6.10
C PRO A 412 21.21 8.44 -4.62
N ALA A 413 20.14 8.92 -3.99
CA ALA A 413 20.10 9.19 -2.54
C ALA A 413 20.31 7.94 -1.66
N ILE A 414 20.17 6.72 -2.21
CA ILE A 414 20.42 5.46 -1.53
C ILE A 414 21.79 4.86 -1.91
N GLN A 415 22.29 5.14 -3.11
CA GLN A 415 23.65 4.75 -3.51
C GLN A 415 24.72 5.68 -2.92
N VAL A 416 24.38 6.95 -2.71
CA VAL A 416 25.23 8.02 -2.19
C VAL A 416 24.52 8.67 -1.00
N PRO A 417 24.31 7.94 0.11
CA PRO A 417 23.38 8.36 1.14
C PRO A 417 23.93 9.49 2.02
N ILE A 418 23.00 10.31 2.49
CA ILE A 418 23.20 11.38 3.50
C ILE A 418 22.32 11.17 4.75
N ALA A 419 21.45 10.16 4.70
CA ALA A 419 20.45 9.86 5.71
C ALA A 419 20.05 8.38 5.61
N THR A 420 19.41 7.90 6.67
CA THR A 420 18.53 6.74 6.58
C THR A 420 17.17 7.23 6.06
N PHE A 421 16.70 6.63 4.98
CA PHE A 421 15.39 6.85 4.42
C PHE A 421 14.55 5.60 4.67
N ALA A 422 13.48 5.74 5.46
CA ALA A 422 12.57 4.66 5.77
C ALA A 422 11.23 4.86 5.03
N GLY A 423 10.65 3.76 4.56
CA GLY A 423 9.31 3.75 3.97
C GLY A 423 8.16 3.79 4.98
N TRP A 424 8.48 3.95 6.26
CA TRP A 424 7.56 3.97 7.40
C TRP A 424 7.92 5.11 8.36
N ASN A 425 6.99 5.49 9.22
CA ASN A 425 7.14 6.55 10.21
C ASN A 425 6.25 6.21 11.40
N TYR A 426 6.78 6.35 12.61
CA TYR A 426 6.00 6.11 13.82
C TYR A 426 4.97 7.21 14.03
N ARG A 427 3.90 6.87 14.76
CA ARG A 427 2.97 7.85 15.31
C ARG A 427 3.68 8.77 16.29
N SER A 428 3.30 10.04 16.27
CA SER A 428 3.72 11.01 17.27
C SER A 428 3.12 10.64 18.64
N ARG A 429 3.79 11.00 19.73
CA ARG A 429 3.30 10.67 21.09
C ARG A 429 2.00 11.37 21.41
N GLU A 430 1.77 12.52 20.78
CA GLU A 430 0.60 13.38 20.98
C GLU A 430 -0.70 12.74 20.47
N ILE A 431 -0.62 11.79 19.53
CA ILE A 431 -1.79 11.12 18.94
C ILE A 431 -1.99 9.68 19.44
N GLY A 432 -1.24 9.25 20.47
CA GLY A 432 -1.31 7.91 21.04
C GLY A 432 -0.65 6.81 20.20
N SER A 433 -0.35 5.68 20.85
CA SER A 433 0.30 4.50 20.25
C SER A 433 1.60 4.80 19.47
N PRO A 434 2.59 5.46 20.11
CA PRO A 434 3.82 5.93 19.44
C PRO A 434 4.78 4.82 19.01
N ASP A 435 4.43 3.56 19.25
CA ASP A 435 5.18 2.39 18.79
C ASP A 435 4.54 1.72 17.56
N GLN A 436 3.47 2.30 17.01
CA GLN A 436 2.80 1.90 15.77
C GLN A 436 3.11 2.91 14.64
N PHE A 437 2.82 2.56 13.39
CA PHE A 437 3.00 3.48 12.26
C PHE A 437 1.89 4.52 12.12
N ASP A 438 2.28 5.71 11.65
CA ASP A 438 1.34 6.74 11.17
C ASP A 438 1.00 6.46 9.70
N GLY A 439 0.26 5.36 9.53
CA GLY A 439 -0.07 4.76 8.25
C GLY A 439 1.15 4.56 7.34
N GLU A 440 1.06 5.06 6.11
CA GLU A 440 2.03 4.84 5.04
C GLU A 440 3.10 5.94 4.94
N ALA A 441 3.12 6.87 5.90
CA ALA A 441 4.11 7.94 5.95
C ALA A 441 5.53 7.37 6.03
N GLY A 442 6.46 7.89 5.23
CA GLY A 442 7.88 7.60 5.39
C GLY A 442 8.59 8.57 6.31
N SER A 443 9.79 8.21 6.75
CA SER A 443 10.65 9.06 7.57
C SER A 443 12.07 9.20 7.03
N ILE A 444 12.71 10.32 7.38
CA ILE A 444 14.13 10.56 7.13
C ILE A 444 14.86 10.82 8.46
N TYR A 445 16.01 10.16 8.61
CA TYR A 445 16.93 10.36 9.74
C TYR A 445 18.31 10.74 9.20
N PRO A 446 18.67 12.04 9.18
CA PRO A 446 19.97 12.50 8.69
C PRO A 446 21.14 11.81 9.40
N PHE A 447 22.25 11.64 8.70
CA PHE A 447 23.52 11.26 9.34
C PHE A 447 24.05 12.42 10.17
N ALA A 448 24.87 12.11 11.17
CA ALA A 448 25.71 13.11 11.81
C ALA A 448 26.56 13.83 10.75
N ARG A 449 26.73 15.15 10.87
CA ARG A 449 27.52 15.92 9.89
C ARG A 449 29.01 15.65 10.06
N THR A 450 29.47 15.57 11.32
CA THR A 450 30.89 15.44 11.70
C THR A 450 31.15 14.20 12.55
N LEU A 451 32.43 13.82 12.68
CA LEU A 451 32.84 12.76 13.62
C LEU A 451 32.47 13.09 15.07
N SER A 452 32.58 14.36 15.45
CA SER A 452 32.26 14.83 16.81
C SER A 452 30.76 14.66 17.12
N GLU A 453 29.89 15.02 16.17
CA GLU A 453 28.44 14.86 16.30
C GLU A 453 28.05 13.38 16.38
N LYS A 454 28.68 12.52 15.55
CA LYS A 454 28.48 11.07 15.57
C LYS A 454 28.84 10.49 16.96
N ALA A 455 30.02 10.86 17.48
CA ALA A 455 30.48 10.40 18.80
C ALA A 455 29.55 10.88 19.94
N ALA A 456 29.09 12.13 19.88
CA ALA A 456 28.23 12.72 20.90
C ALA A 456 26.83 12.08 20.95
N THR A 457 26.28 11.71 19.80
CA THR A 457 24.95 11.10 19.69
C THR A 457 24.97 9.58 19.79
N GLY A 458 26.15 8.97 19.66
CA GLY A 458 26.31 7.52 19.62
C GLY A 458 25.67 6.86 18.39
N ASP A 459 25.57 7.61 17.30
CA ASP A 459 25.14 7.12 15.98
C ASP A 459 26.18 6.13 15.44
N SER A 460 25.73 4.95 15.01
CA SER A 460 26.62 3.93 14.46
C SER A 460 26.98 4.17 12.99
N ARG A 461 26.18 4.97 12.27
CA ARG A 461 26.37 5.23 10.84
C ARG A 461 27.56 6.17 10.63
N ASN A 462 28.22 6.07 9.49
CA ASN A 462 29.27 7.05 9.14
C ASN A 462 28.65 8.43 8.95
N SER A 463 29.31 9.44 9.54
CA SER A 463 29.00 10.85 9.35
C SER A 463 29.21 11.28 7.89
N ILE A 464 28.65 12.43 7.51
CA ILE A 464 28.85 12.98 6.17
C ILE A 464 30.34 13.28 5.93
N GLU A 465 31.03 13.85 6.92
CA GLU A 465 32.48 14.13 6.87
C GLU A 465 33.32 12.87 6.64
N GLU A 466 32.97 11.74 7.25
CA GLU A 466 33.65 10.45 7.01
C GLU A 466 33.42 9.91 5.58
N ARG A 467 32.32 10.30 4.91
CA ARG A 467 31.89 9.73 3.61
C ARG A 467 32.35 10.51 2.41
N TYR A 468 32.31 11.84 2.53
CA TYR A 468 32.47 12.75 1.42
C TYR A 468 33.54 13.79 1.75
N SER A 469 34.67 13.71 1.06
CA SER A 469 35.77 14.65 1.25
C SER A 469 35.44 16.05 0.71
N SER A 470 34.48 16.14 -0.20
CA SER A 470 34.02 17.40 -0.78
C SER A 470 32.64 17.28 -1.43
N ARG A 471 32.01 18.43 -1.67
CA ARG A 471 30.78 18.56 -2.47
C ARG A 471 30.96 18.01 -3.89
N ASP A 472 32.13 18.23 -4.51
CA ASP A 472 32.43 17.72 -5.85
C ASP A 472 32.56 16.20 -5.88
N GLN A 473 33.11 15.59 -4.82
CA GLN A 473 33.16 14.14 -4.69
C GLN A 473 31.74 13.55 -4.59
N PHE A 474 30.86 14.18 -3.81
CA PHE A 474 29.46 13.80 -3.72
C PHE A 474 28.76 13.92 -5.09
N LEU A 475 28.92 15.04 -5.78
CA LEU A 475 28.37 15.26 -7.14
C LEU A 475 28.83 14.18 -8.12
N GLY A 476 30.14 13.89 -8.16
CA GLY A 476 30.71 12.86 -9.03
C GLY A 476 30.10 11.48 -8.78
N LYS A 477 29.95 11.08 -7.51
CA LYS A 477 29.29 9.82 -7.13
C LYS A 477 27.81 9.79 -7.55
N THR A 478 27.09 10.89 -7.35
CA THR A 478 25.67 11.02 -7.72
C THR A 478 25.47 10.90 -9.24
N ILE A 479 26.31 11.55 -10.05
CA ILE A 479 26.25 11.46 -11.52
C ILE A 479 26.50 10.01 -11.97
N MET A 480 27.46 9.31 -11.38
CA MET A 480 27.71 7.89 -11.70
C MET A 480 26.50 7.02 -11.37
N ALA A 481 25.90 7.20 -10.18
CA ALA A 481 24.69 6.48 -9.78
C ALA A 481 23.51 6.73 -10.74
N ALA A 482 23.28 7.98 -11.15
CA ALA A 482 22.23 8.33 -12.10
C ALA A 482 22.46 7.72 -13.49
N ARG A 483 23.70 7.76 -14.00
CA ARG A 483 24.06 7.13 -15.28
C ARG A 483 23.91 5.62 -15.27
N GLN A 484 24.23 4.97 -14.15
CA GLN A 484 24.02 3.53 -14.00
C GLN A 484 22.54 3.18 -14.10
N LEU A 485 21.65 3.95 -13.47
CA LEU A 485 20.21 3.72 -13.57
C LEU A 485 19.68 3.92 -14.99
N VAL A 486 20.28 4.80 -15.78
CA VAL A 486 19.95 4.93 -17.22
C VAL A 486 20.42 3.71 -18.00
N ALA A 487 21.64 3.23 -17.76
CA ALA A 487 22.17 2.03 -18.39
C ALA A 487 21.33 0.78 -18.05
N ASP A 488 20.83 0.72 -16.81
CA ASP A 488 19.97 -0.36 -16.33
C ASP A 488 18.50 -0.23 -16.80
N GLY A 489 18.13 0.88 -17.45
CA GLY A 489 16.78 1.14 -17.97
C GLY A 489 15.76 1.60 -16.92
N PHE A 490 16.22 2.03 -15.74
CA PHE A 490 15.36 2.48 -14.63
C PHE A 490 15.22 4.00 -14.53
N VAL A 491 15.98 4.78 -15.29
CA VAL A 491 15.84 6.24 -15.40
C VAL A 491 16.02 6.62 -16.87
N LEU A 492 15.32 7.65 -17.35
CA LEU A 492 15.54 8.17 -18.70
C LEU A 492 16.75 9.12 -18.69
N ALA A 493 17.55 9.12 -19.76
CA ALA A 493 18.70 10.02 -19.88
C ALA A 493 18.33 11.51 -19.69
N VAL A 494 17.13 11.90 -20.14
CA VAL A 494 16.59 13.25 -19.99
C VAL A 494 16.29 13.63 -18.53
N ASP A 495 16.09 12.65 -17.65
CA ASP A 495 15.76 12.88 -16.25
C ASP A 495 17.02 12.94 -15.35
N ILE A 496 18.23 12.75 -15.91
CA ILE A 496 19.50 12.84 -15.13
C ILE A 496 19.65 14.20 -14.42
N PRO A 497 19.46 15.36 -15.07
CA PRO A 497 19.66 16.66 -14.42
C PRO A 497 18.81 16.82 -13.16
N ASP A 498 17.51 16.55 -13.24
CA ASP A 498 16.59 16.68 -12.11
C ASP A 498 16.96 15.75 -10.93
N VAL A 499 17.35 14.50 -11.25
CA VAL A 499 17.78 13.52 -10.25
C VAL A 499 19.07 13.96 -9.54
N VAL A 500 20.02 14.53 -10.29
CA VAL A 500 21.28 15.04 -9.74
C VAL A 500 21.03 16.30 -8.90
N ASP A 501 20.23 17.24 -9.41
CA ASP A 501 19.92 18.50 -8.72
C ASP A 501 19.17 18.25 -7.40
N GLN A 502 18.24 17.29 -7.38
CA GLN A 502 17.56 16.87 -6.15
C GLN A 502 18.56 16.33 -5.11
N ALA A 503 19.48 15.46 -5.52
CA ALA A 503 20.49 14.90 -4.62
C ALA A 503 21.49 15.98 -4.13
N MET A 504 21.88 16.93 -4.98
CA MET A 504 22.74 18.06 -4.57
C MET A 504 22.03 18.97 -3.58
N THR A 505 20.74 19.25 -3.79
CA THR A 505 19.92 20.04 -2.86
C THR A 505 19.82 19.36 -1.49
N GLN A 506 19.68 18.03 -1.47
CA GLN A 506 19.68 17.23 -0.25
C GLN A 506 21.03 17.28 0.47
N TYR A 507 22.14 17.15 -0.25
CA TYR A 507 23.48 17.27 0.32
C TYR A 507 23.73 18.66 0.92
N ASP A 508 23.38 19.72 0.20
CA ASP A 508 23.55 21.10 0.67
C ASP A 508 22.71 21.32 1.95
N TRP A 509 21.49 20.81 2.02
CA TRP A 509 20.69 20.84 3.24
C TRP A 509 21.33 20.07 4.40
N ALA A 510 21.81 18.85 4.16
CA ALA A 510 22.38 17.99 5.20
C ALA A 510 23.71 18.51 5.76
N THR A 511 24.42 19.35 5.00
CA THR A 511 25.72 19.93 5.37
C THR A 511 25.65 21.35 5.92
N ARG A 512 24.48 22.02 5.90
CA ARG A 512 24.32 23.37 6.44
C ARG A 512 24.65 23.43 7.94
N SER A 513 25.43 24.44 8.33
CA SER A 513 25.73 24.75 9.73
C SER A 513 24.49 25.33 10.44
N PRO A 514 24.21 24.96 11.70
CA PRO A 514 23.07 25.49 12.47
C PRO A 514 23.03 27.03 12.62
N ALA A 515 24.14 27.73 12.37
CA ALA A 515 24.29 29.17 12.57
C ALA A 515 23.52 30.05 11.56
N SER A 516 22.83 29.47 10.56
CA SER A 516 22.07 30.21 9.55
C SER A 516 20.57 30.34 9.81
N ASP A 517 20.01 29.68 10.83
CA ASP A 517 18.55 29.65 11.09
C ASP A 517 18.04 30.82 11.97
N HIS A 518 18.88 31.84 12.21
CA HIS A 518 18.54 33.06 12.95
C HIS A 518 18.74 34.34 12.12
N ARG A 519 18.42 34.32 10.82
CA ARG A 519 18.30 35.55 10.02
C ARG A 519 17.01 35.63 9.26
#